data_AF-A0A831YI63-F1
#
_entry.id   AF-A0A831YI63-F1
#
_cell.length_a   1.000
_cell.length_b   1.000
_cell.length_c   1.000
_cell.angle_alpha   90.00
_cell.angle_beta   90.00
_cell.angle_gamma   90.00
#
_symmetry.space_group_name_H-M   'P 1'
#
loop_
_entity.id
_entity.type
_entity.pdbx_description
1 polymer ?
#
loop_
_entity_poly.entity_id
_entity_poly.type
_entity_poly.pdbx_seq_one_letter_code
_entity_poly.pdbx_strand_id
1 'polypeptide(L)'
;MKVIETLRRELEPLNREIAEALRPSREALLSFVANQLYIVPHDLKALSAAMAKAGERDEYRFVKTLIDGDFAALEALRELAEELGVEFRWESVDPAAVAYTHFLSWLAMHGTVGDLAVAMTVNLPVWGRNCAALAEWARRNGVKNTKFMEMFAGPYDELEALAEPIAERYLDWGRYRFVARAIQRYELEFWRAVSGGPGEGPPGA
;
A
#
# COMPACT_ATOMS: atom_id res chain seq x y z
N MET A 1 15.20 16.33 13.28
CA MET A 1 14.08 16.63 12.35
C MET A 1 13.60 15.30 11.85
N LYS A 2 12.32 14.98 12.02
CA LYS A 2 11.79 13.66 11.65
C LYS A 2 11.85 13.46 10.14
N VAL A 3 12.60 12.46 9.69
CA VAL A 3 12.78 12.03 8.29
C VAL A 3 11.43 11.81 7.61
N ILE A 4 10.54 11.03 8.22
CA ILE A 4 9.24 10.68 7.62
C ILE A 4 8.37 11.92 7.47
N GLU A 5 8.32 12.77 8.50
CA GLU A 5 7.56 14.02 8.47
C GLU A 5 8.08 14.98 7.40
N THR A 6 9.40 15.12 7.26
CA THR A 6 10.01 15.93 6.21
C THR A 6 9.61 15.44 4.82
N LEU A 7 9.71 14.14 4.56
CA LEU A 7 9.33 13.56 3.26
C LEU A 7 7.84 13.79 2.96
N ARG A 8 6.95 13.60 3.95
CA ARG A 8 5.51 13.88 3.79
C ARG A 8 5.23 15.34 3.44
N ARG A 9 5.92 16.29 4.09
CA ARG A 9 5.79 17.72 3.77
C ARG A 9 6.24 18.02 2.34
N GLU A 10 7.34 17.41 1.88
CA GLU A 10 7.81 17.56 0.49
C GLU A 10 6.84 16.93 -0.53
N LEU A 11 6.12 15.87 -0.14
CA LEU A 11 5.18 15.13 -0.98
C LEU A 11 3.74 15.67 -0.95
N GLU A 12 3.45 16.69 -0.15
CA GLU A 12 2.09 17.21 0.06
C GLU A 12 1.30 17.50 -1.22
N PRO A 13 1.86 18.09 -2.30
CA PRO A 13 1.13 18.25 -3.55
C PRO A 13 0.68 16.92 -4.17
N LEU A 14 1.53 15.90 -4.12
CA LEU A 14 1.23 14.56 -4.65
C LEU A 14 0.23 13.83 -3.74
N ASN A 15 0.33 13.98 -2.43
CA ASN A 15 -0.62 13.42 -1.47
C ASN A 15 -2.06 13.90 -1.73
N ARG A 16 -2.24 15.17 -2.12
CA ARG A 16 -3.55 15.72 -2.48
C ARG A 16 -4.09 15.08 -3.76
N GLU A 17 -3.25 14.94 -4.78
CA GLU A 17 -3.63 14.29 -6.04
C GLU A 17 -4.09 12.84 -5.80
N ILE A 18 -3.39 12.11 -4.93
CA ILE A 18 -3.73 10.73 -4.56
C ILE A 18 -5.05 10.66 -3.79
N ALA A 19 -5.27 11.57 -2.84
CA ALA A 19 -6.49 11.61 -2.05
C ALA A 19 -7.76 11.90 -2.88
N GLU A 20 -7.61 12.45 -4.08
CA GLU A 20 -8.70 12.74 -5.03
C GLU A 20 -8.80 11.69 -6.15
N ALA A 21 -7.84 10.77 -6.25
CA ALA A 21 -7.76 9.80 -7.34
C ALA A 21 -8.83 8.70 -7.25
N LEU A 22 -9.21 8.32 -6.03
CA LEU A 22 -10.25 7.31 -5.79
C LEU A 22 -11.63 7.83 -6.23
N ARG A 23 -12.32 7.06 -7.07
CA ARG A 23 -13.73 7.27 -7.42
C ARG A 23 -14.52 6.03 -7.00
N PRO A 24 -15.14 6.01 -5.81
CA PRO A 24 -15.82 4.82 -5.31
C PRO A 24 -16.99 4.41 -6.20
N SER A 25 -16.96 3.17 -6.68
CA SER A 25 -18.02 2.51 -7.43
C SER A 25 -17.97 1.00 -7.21
N ARG A 26 -18.95 0.26 -7.73
CA ARG A 26 -18.94 -1.20 -7.65
C ARG A 26 -17.78 -1.77 -8.43
N GLU A 27 -17.55 -1.24 -9.62
CA GLU A 27 -16.44 -1.61 -10.50
C GLU A 27 -15.10 -1.32 -9.82
N ALA A 28 -14.98 -0.17 -9.14
CA ALA A 28 -13.77 0.18 -8.42
C ALA A 28 -13.50 -0.75 -7.24
N LEU A 29 -14.53 -1.14 -6.49
CA LEU A 29 -14.39 -2.12 -5.41
C LEU A 29 -13.95 -3.49 -5.95
N LEU A 30 -14.57 -3.97 -7.03
CA LEU A 30 -14.20 -5.26 -7.64
C LEU A 30 -12.77 -5.23 -8.20
N SER A 31 -12.39 -4.15 -8.88
CA SER A 31 -11.03 -3.96 -9.41
C SER A 31 -9.99 -3.85 -8.29
N PHE A 32 -10.32 -3.12 -7.21
CA PHE A 32 -9.51 -3.04 -6.00
C PHE A 32 -9.26 -4.44 -5.43
N VAL A 33 -10.31 -5.24 -5.19
CA VAL A 33 -10.15 -6.60 -4.63
C VAL A 33 -9.39 -7.52 -5.57
N ALA A 34 -9.66 -7.49 -6.88
CA ALA A 34 -8.95 -8.32 -7.86
C ALA A 34 -7.44 -8.06 -7.87
N ASN A 35 -7.03 -6.78 -7.83
CA ASN A 35 -5.61 -6.43 -7.75
C ASN A 35 -5.01 -6.75 -6.37
N GLN A 36 -5.77 -6.56 -5.29
CA GLN A 36 -5.30 -6.87 -3.93
C GLN A 36 -5.05 -8.37 -3.73
N LEU A 37 -5.78 -9.25 -4.43
CA LEU A 37 -5.52 -10.71 -4.44
C LEU A 37 -4.16 -11.06 -5.05
N TYR A 38 -3.59 -10.18 -5.88
CA TYR A 38 -2.20 -10.28 -6.31
C TYR A 38 -1.26 -9.62 -5.30
N ILE A 39 -1.54 -8.38 -4.90
CA ILE A 39 -0.66 -7.54 -4.07
C ILE A 39 -0.36 -8.18 -2.73
N VAL A 40 -1.38 -8.48 -1.91
CA VAL A 40 -1.18 -8.85 -0.49
C VAL A 40 -0.33 -10.12 -0.32
N PRO A 41 -0.55 -11.23 -1.06
CA PRO A 41 0.32 -12.40 -0.95
C PRO A 41 1.77 -12.15 -1.39
N HIS A 42 2.02 -11.19 -2.27
CA HIS A 42 3.36 -10.87 -2.78
C HIS A 42 4.07 -9.86 -1.89
N ASP A 43 3.36 -8.88 -1.33
CA ASP A 43 3.88 -7.96 -0.32
C ASP A 43 4.30 -8.75 0.93
N LEU A 44 3.47 -9.71 1.39
CA LEU A 44 3.82 -10.61 2.50
C LEU A 44 5.14 -11.36 2.25
N LYS A 45 5.37 -11.84 1.02
CA LYS A 45 6.62 -12.52 0.63
C LYS A 45 7.80 -11.54 0.59
N ALA A 46 7.60 -10.35 0.03
CA ALA A 46 8.62 -9.32 -0.05
C ALA A 46 9.07 -8.89 1.36
N LEU A 47 8.13 -8.61 2.26
CA LEU A 47 8.41 -8.27 3.65
C LEU A 47 9.12 -9.41 4.40
N SER A 48 8.69 -10.65 4.16
CA SER A 48 9.36 -11.84 4.71
C SER A 48 10.81 -11.97 4.23
N ALA A 49 11.08 -11.67 2.95
CA ALA A 49 12.45 -11.63 2.42
C ALA A 49 13.26 -10.47 3.02
N ALA A 50 12.63 -9.31 3.24
CA ALA A 50 13.29 -8.14 3.82
C ALA A 50 13.74 -8.36 5.28
N MET A 51 13.13 -9.31 6.01
CA MET A 51 13.57 -9.71 7.36
C MET A 51 15.04 -10.11 7.41
N ALA A 52 15.58 -10.70 6.34
CA ALA A 52 16.99 -11.08 6.27
C ALA A 52 17.96 -9.87 6.31
N LYS A 53 17.47 -8.64 6.14
CA LYS A 53 18.24 -7.40 6.20
C LYS A 53 18.27 -6.78 7.60
N ALA A 54 17.35 -7.16 8.48
CA ALA A 54 17.30 -6.65 9.83
C ALA A 54 18.49 -7.18 10.65
N GLY A 55 19.21 -6.29 11.30
CA GLY A 55 20.30 -6.60 12.22
C GLY A 55 20.03 -6.13 13.65
N GLU A 56 19.22 -5.09 13.81
CA GLU A 56 18.93 -4.47 15.11
C GLU A 56 17.57 -4.88 15.69
N ARG A 57 17.42 -4.78 17.01
CA ARG A 57 16.18 -5.18 17.72
C ARG A 57 14.94 -4.42 17.24
N ASP A 58 15.08 -3.13 16.95
CA ASP A 58 14.01 -2.30 16.44
C ASP A 58 13.65 -2.64 14.99
N GLU A 59 14.64 -2.98 14.16
CA GLU A 59 14.45 -3.47 12.79
C GLU A 59 13.68 -4.79 12.76
N TYR A 60 14.07 -5.77 13.59
CA TYR A 60 13.32 -7.02 13.70
C TYR A 60 11.87 -6.78 14.11
N ARG A 61 11.65 -5.89 15.08
CA ARG A 61 10.30 -5.53 15.52
C ARG A 61 9.51 -4.87 14.38
N PHE A 62 10.10 -3.90 13.71
CA PHE A 62 9.47 -3.17 12.61
C PHE A 62 9.05 -4.11 11.47
N VAL A 63 9.97 -4.92 10.96
CA VAL A 63 9.67 -5.85 9.87
C VAL A 63 8.66 -6.91 10.31
N LYS A 64 8.76 -7.41 11.54
CA LYS A 64 7.76 -8.36 12.08
C LYS A 64 6.36 -7.73 12.14
N THR A 65 6.24 -6.50 12.61
CA THR A 65 4.95 -5.78 12.64
C THR A 65 4.33 -5.69 11.25
N LEU A 66 5.13 -5.40 10.22
CA LEU A 66 4.65 -5.36 8.83
C LEU A 66 4.19 -6.75 8.34
N ILE A 67 4.98 -7.80 8.58
CA ILE A 67 4.62 -9.18 8.19
C ILE A 67 3.33 -9.64 8.87
N ASP A 68 3.20 -9.39 10.18
CA ASP A 68 2.00 -9.76 10.94
C ASP A 68 0.76 -9.02 10.41
N GLY A 69 0.92 -7.73 10.06
CA GLY A 69 -0.13 -6.90 9.47
C GLY A 69 -0.60 -7.45 8.12
N ASP A 70 0.33 -7.75 7.21
CA ASP A 70 0.01 -8.31 5.89
C ASP A 70 -0.62 -9.70 5.97
N PHE A 71 -0.17 -10.54 6.92
CA PHE A 71 -0.79 -11.84 7.14
C PHE A 71 -2.24 -11.72 7.61
N ALA A 72 -2.53 -10.78 8.53
CA ALA A 72 -3.89 -10.51 8.96
C ALA A 72 -4.74 -9.88 7.83
N ALA A 73 -4.13 -9.03 7.00
CA ALA A 73 -4.80 -8.41 5.85
C ALA A 73 -5.14 -9.46 4.78
N LEU A 74 -4.29 -10.46 4.58
CA LEU A 74 -4.55 -11.58 3.67
C LEU A 74 -5.83 -12.33 4.04
N GLU A 75 -6.03 -12.64 5.33
CA GLU A 75 -7.24 -13.33 5.78
C GLU A 75 -8.49 -12.45 5.61
N ALA A 76 -8.42 -11.16 5.97
CA ALA A 76 -9.54 -10.23 5.78
C ALA A 76 -9.89 -10.00 4.30
N LEU A 77 -8.88 -10.01 3.41
CA LEU A 77 -9.09 -9.89 1.97
C LEU A 77 -9.84 -11.09 1.41
N ARG A 78 -9.56 -12.30 1.90
CA ARG A 78 -10.24 -13.53 1.45
C ARG A 78 -11.73 -13.49 1.80
N GLU A 79 -12.08 -13.04 3.00
CA GLU A 79 -13.48 -12.87 3.43
C GLU A 79 -14.23 -11.85 2.56
N LEU A 80 -13.59 -10.73 2.21
CA LEU A 80 -14.15 -9.72 1.31
C LEU A 80 -14.31 -10.26 -0.13
N ALA A 81 -13.29 -10.96 -0.64
CA ALA A 81 -13.31 -11.53 -1.97
C ALA A 81 -14.41 -12.60 -2.12
N GLU A 82 -14.60 -13.44 -1.11
CA GLU A 82 -15.67 -14.44 -1.06
C GLU A 82 -17.07 -13.78 -1.10
N GLU A 83 -17.31 -12.74 -0.28
CA GLU A 83 -18.58 -12.02 -0.28
C GLU A 83 -18.90 -11.39 -1.64
N LEU A 84 -17.88 -10.84 -2.31
CA LEU A 84 -18.03 -10.18 -3.61
C LEU A 84 -18.03 -11.15 -4.79
N GLY A 85 -17.73 -12.44 -4.57
CA GLY A 85 -17.57 -13.43 -5.64
C GLY A 85 -16.38 -13.13 -6.56
N VAL A 86 -15.33 -12.51 -6.03
CA VAL A 86 -14.10 -12.18 -6.77
C VAL A 86 -13.06 -13.26 -6.55
N GLU A 87 -12.61 -13.88 -7.62
CA GLU A 87 -11.52 -14.87 -7.61
C GLU A 87 -10.30 -14.29 -8.32
N PHE A 88 -9.11 -14.73 -7.91
CA PHE A 88 -7.87 -14.33 -8.56
C PHE A 88 -7.82 -14.84 -10.01
N ARG A 89 -7.51 -13.93 -10.94
CA ARG A 89 -7.26 -14.23 -12.36
C ARG A 89 -6.13 -13.37 -12.87
N TRP A 90 -5.23 -13.94 -13.65
CA TRP A 90 -4.09 -13.20 -14.20
C TRP A 90 -4.54 -12.04 -15.09
N GLU A 91 -5.65 -12.21 -15.81
CA GLU A 91 -6.23 -11.22 -16.70
C GLU A 91 -6.87 -10.04 -15.96
N SER A 92 -7.12 -10.18 -14.65
CA SER A 92 -7.67 -9.11 -13.80
C SER A 92 -6.61 -8.22 -13.14
N VAL A 93 -5.33 -8.59 -13.27
CA VAL A 93 -4.22 -7.84 -12.67
C VAL A 93 -3.83 -6.70 -13.61
N ASP A 94 -3.96 -5.47 -13.12
CA ASP A 94 -3.49 -4.29 -13.82
C ASP A 94 -2.02 -4.02 -13.45
N PRO A 95 -1.08 -4.02 -14.42
CA PRO A 95 0.33 -3.72 -14.16
C PRO A 95 0.57 -2.37 -13.46
N ALA A 96 -0.25 -1.36 -13.74
CA ALA A 96 -0.15 -0.06 -13.07
C ALA A 96 -0.56 -0.14 -11.60
N ALA A 97 -1.57 -0.97 -11.29
CA ALA A 97 -2.02 -1.19 -9.91
C ALA A 97 -1.00 -1.96 -9.07
N VAL A 98 -0.27 -2.90 -9.66
CA VAL A 98 0.66 -3.76 -8.92
C VAL A 98 2.12 -3.29 -8.94
N ALA A 99 2.40 -2.13 -9.55
CA ALA A 99 3.75 -1.57 -9.65
C ALA A 99 4.40 -1.34 -8.28
N TYR A 100 3.61 -0.98 -7.27
CA TYR A 100 4.11 -0.83 -5.90
C TYR A 100 4.66 -2.16 -5.36
N THR A 101 3.90 -3.25 -5.46
CA THR A 101 4.33 -4.60 -5.04
C THR A 101 5.64 -5.04 -5.69
N HIS A 102 5.84 -4.73 -6.97
CA HIS A 102 7.10 -5.03 -7.67
C HIS A 102 8.26 -4.20 -7.13
N PHE A 103 8.03 -2.91 -6.88
CA PHE A 103 9.04 -2.05 -6.27
C PHE A 103 9.37 -2.47 -4.83
N LEU A 104 8.37 -2.88 -4.04
CA LEU A 104 8.57 -3.43 -2.70
C LEU A 104 9.39 -4.73 -2.74
N SER A 105 9.11 -5.62 -3.70
CA SER A 105 9.92 -6.82 -3.94
C SER A 105 11.37 -6.48 -4.30
N TRP A 106 11.58 -5.45 -5.12
CA TRP A 106 12.92 -4.95 -5.44
C TRP A 106 13.62 -4.37 -4.21
N LEU A 107 12.92 -3.59 -3.36
CA LEU A 107 13.47 -3.08 -2.09
C LEU A 107 13.81 -4.20 -1.12
N ALA A 108 12.98 -5.24 -1.04
CA ALA A 108 13.23 -6.40 -0.19
C ALA A 108 14.53 -7.12 -0.56
N MET A 109 14.95 -7.08 -1.82
CA MET A 109 16.20 -7.70 -2.28
C MET A 109 17.38 -6.72 -2.26
N HIS A 110 17.18 -5.50 -2.75
CA HIS A 110 18.25 -4.55 -3.06
C HIS A 110 18.29 -3.32 -2.15
N GLY A 111 17.28 -3.12 -1.31
CA GLY A 111 17.19 -2.02 -0.38
C GLY A 111 17.85 -2.27 0.98
N THR A 112 17.69 -1.28 1.85
CA THR A 112 18.02 -1.31 3.28
C THR A 112 16.74 -1.35 4.11
N VAL A 113 16.83 -1.65 5.41
CA VAL A 113 15.67 -1.52 6.31
C VAL A 113 15.19 -0.07 6.41
N GLY A 114 16.08 0.91 6.25
CA GLY A 114 15.71 2.32 6.14
C GLY A 114 14.87 2.66 4.91
N ASP A 115 15.18 2.06 3.75
CA ASP A 115 14.32 2.21 2.57
C ASP A 115 12.93 1.64 2.82
N LEU A 116 12.86 0.48 3.48
CA LEU A 116 11.59 -0.15 3.85
C LEU A 116 10.82 0.71 4.87
N ALA A 117 11.50 1.28 5.87
CA ALA A 117 10.91 2.19 6.83
C ALA A 117 10.26 3.40 6.16
N VAL A 118 10.94 4.00 5.19
CA VAL A 118 10.38 5.10 4.38
C VAL A 118 9.22 4.62 3.53
N ALA A 119 9.41 3.54 2.77
CA ALA A 119 8.43 3.03 1.81
C ALA A 119 7.10 2.62 2.46
N MET A 120 7.15 1.99 3.63
CA MET A 120 5.96 1.45 4.31
C MET A 120 5.26 2.43 5.24
N THR A 121 5.84 3.63 5.43
CA THR A 121 5.31 4.60 6.42
C THR A 121 4.85 5.89 5.77
N VAL A 122 5.56 6.38 4.75
CA VAL A 122 5.31 7.74 4.20
C VAL A 122 3.89 7.90 3.65
N ASN A 123 3.32 6.83 3.08
CA ASN A 123 2.06 6.86 2.33
C ASN A 123 0.81 6.54 3.18
N LEU A 124 0.99 5.93 4.37
CA LEU A 124 -0.11 5.43 5.21
C LEU A 124 -1.28 6.42 5.42
N PRO A 125 -1.06 7.72 5.70
CA PRO A 125 -2.18 8.63 5.90
C PRO A 125 -3.09 8.78 4.69
N VAL A 126 -2.51 8.78 3.49
CA VAL A 126 -3.27 8.95 2.24
C VAL A 126 -3.92 7.63 1.84
N TRP A 127 -3.17 6.53 1.92
CA TRP A 127 -3.66 5.17 1.68
C TRP A 127 -4.86 4.85 2.57
N GLY A 128 -4.72 5.02 3.88
CA GLY A 128 -5.78 4.76 4.85
C GLY A 128 -7.01 5.64 4.64
N ARG A 129 -6.85 6.89 4.20
CA ARG A 129 -7.97 7.77 3.86
C ARG A 129 -8.78 7.20 2.68
N ASN A 130 -8.12 6.78 1.61
CA ASN A 130 -8.80 6.23 0.44
C ASN A 130 -9.43 4.85 0.75
N CYS A 131 -8.73 3.98 1.50
CA CYS A 131 -9.32 2.74 1.99
C CYS A 131 -10.57 2.99 2.84
N ALA A 132 -10.54 3.95 3.77
CA ALA A 132 -11.70 4.31 4.59
C ALA A 132 -12.88 4.81 3.73
N ALA A 133 -12.62 5.63 2.71
CA ALA A 133 -13.64 6.13 1.79
C ALA A 133 -14.28 4.99 0.96
N LEU A 134 -13.46 4.05 0.46
CA LEU A 134 -13.97 2.88 -0.26
C LEU A 134 -14.78 1.95 0.66
N ALA A 135 -14.31 1.73 1.90
CA ALA A 135 -15.02 0.94 2.90
C ALA A 135 -16.39 1.55 3.25
N GLU A 136 -16.44 2.86 3.46
CA GLU A 136 -17.68 3.57 3.74
C GLU A 136 -18.67 3.48 2.57
N TRP A 137 -18.18 3.65 1.34
CA TRP A 137 -18.99 3.44 0.14
C TRP A 137 -19.52 2.00 0.07
N ALA A 138 -18.67 0.99 0.31
CA ALA A 138 -19.03 -0.42 0.26
C ALA A 138 -20.12 -0.77 1.29
N ARG A 139 -19.98 -0.31 2.54
CA ARG A 139 -20.99 -0.49 3.59
C ARG A 139 -22.34 0.10 3.22
N ARG A 140 -22.35 1.34 2.69
CA ARG A 140 -23.60 1.99 2.22
C ARG A 140 -24.30 1.22 1.12
N ASN A 141 -23.56 0.40 0.37
CA ASN A 141 -24.07 -0.42 -0.72
C ASN A 141 -24.22 -1.91 -0.35
N GLY A 142 -24.23 -2.23 0.95
CA GLY A 142 -24.62 -3.56 1.45
C GLY A 142 -23.49 -4.58 1.61
N VAL A 143 -22.23 -4.19 1.40
CA VAL A 143 -21.06 -5.05 1.68
C VAL A 143 -20.83 -5.11 3.19
N LYS A 144 -20.67 -6.32 3.73
CA LYS A 144 -20.52 -6.58 5.17
C LYS A 144 -19.05 -6.68 5.59
N ASN A 145 -18.20 -7.31 4.78
CA ASN A 145 -16.81 -7.60 5.10
C ASN A 145 -15.87 -6.45 4.71
N THR A 146 -16.01 -5.29 5.34
CA THR A 146 -15.13 -4.12 5.05
C THR A 146 -13.84 -4.07 5.85
N LYS A 147 -13.60 -5.08 6.70
CA LYS A 147 -12.46 -5.18 7.61
C LYS A 147 -11.12 -4.97 6.91
N PHE A 148 -10.91 -5.57 5.73
CA PHE A 148 -9.65 -5.43 4.98
C PHE A 148 -9.27 -3.96 4.77
N MET A 149 -10.19 -3.14 4.28
CA MET A 149 -9.95 -1.71 4.05
C MET A 149 -9.80 -0.93 5.36
N GLU A 150 -10.51 -1.34 6.41
CA GLU A 150 -10.46 -0.70 7.73
C GLU A 150 -9.13 -0.96 8.47
N MET A 151 -8.41 -2.03 8.15
CA MET A 151 -7.10 -2.33 8.76
C MET A 151 -6.04 -1.27 8.46
N PHE A 152 -6.23 -0.51 7.39
CA PHE A 152 -5.35 0.60 7.01
C PHE A 152 -5.74 1.92 7.65
N ALA A 153 -6.80 1.96 8.47
CA ALA A 153 -7.13 3.13 9.24
C ALA A 153 -6.09 3.35 10.36
N GLY A 154 -5.72 4.60 10.59
CA GLY A 154 -4.86 4.97 11.71
C GLY A 154 -5.51 4.66 13.09
N PRO A 155 -4.78 4.90 14.19
CA PRO A 155 -3.51 5.64 14.28
C PRO A 155 -2.28 4.89 13.75
N TYR A 156 -1.29 5.63 13.24
CA TYR A 156 -0.03 5.08 12.70
C TYR A 156 1.17 5.26 13.65
N ASP A 157 0.95 5.87 14.82
CA ASP A 157 2.00 6.34 15.72
C ASP A 157 2.99 5.26 16.14
N GLU A 158 2.50 4.03 16.39
CA GLU A 158 3.37 2.91 16.79
C GLU A 158 4.34 2.52 15.67
N LEU A 159 3.84 2.43 14.44
CA LEU A 159 4.66 2.08 13.29
C LEU A 159 5.63 3.21 12.94
N GLU A 160 5.19 4.47 13.02
CA GLU A 160 6.03 5.65 12.84
C GLU A 160 7.15 5.73 13.89
N ALA A 161 6.84 5.42 15.15
CA ALA A 161 7.83 5.39 16.23
C ALA A 161 8.91 4.32 16.03
N LEU A 162 8.59 3.23 15.32
CA LEU A 162 9.57 2.21 14.91
C LEU A 162 10.35 2.63 13.66
N ALA A 163 9.66 3.20 12.66
CA ALA A 163 10.25 3.56 11.38
C ALA A 163 11.25 4.71 11.48
N GLU A 164 10.96 5.72 12.31
CA GLU A 164 11.76 6.94 12.43
C GLU A 164 13.24 6.68 12.82
N PRO A 165 13.57 5.99 13.93
CA PRO A 165 14.96 5.72 14.28
C PRO A 165 15.68 4.82 13.25
N ILE A 166 14.94 3.93 12.58
CA ILE A 166 15.49 3.09 11.51
C ILE A 166 15.84 3.97 10.30
N ALA A 167 14.95 4.87 9.88
CA ALA A 167 15.20 5.80 8.79
C ALA A 167 16.36 6.76 9.12
N GLU A 168 16.48 7.23 10.36
CA GLU A 168 17.61 8.06 10.79
C GLU A 168 18.95 7.31 10.70
N ARG A 169 18.98 6.01 11.02
CA ARG A 169 20.19 5.17 10.97
C ARG A 169 20.76 4.99 9.57
N TYR A 170 19.90 4.88 8.57
CA TYR A 170 20.28 4.65 7.16
C TYR A 170 20.13 5.90 6.29
N LEU A 171 20.11 7.09 6.90
CA LEU A 171 19.69 8.31 6.24
C LEU A 171 20.52 8.61 4.97
N ASP A 172 19.85 8.52 3.84
CA ASP A 172 20.29 9.04 2.55
C ASP A 172 19.13 9.82 1.93
N TRP A 173 19.20 11.15 2.01
CA TRP A 173 18.13 12.01 1.51
C TRP A 173 17.85 11.85 0.01
N GLY A 174 18.89 11.59 -0.80
CA GLY A 174 18.70 11.41 -2.24
C GLY A 174 17.91 10.14 -2.52
N ARG A 175 18.31 9.05 -1.85
CA ARG A 175 17.64 7.75 -1.94
C ARG A 175 16.23 7.79 -1.36
N TYR A 176 16.03 8.42 -0.19
CA TYR A 176 14.72 8.49 0.46
C TYR A 176 13.71 9.33 -0.31
N ARG A 177 14.14 10.44 -0.92
CA ARG A 177 13.25 11.21 -1.81
C ARG A 177 12.84 10.42 -3.05
N PHE A 178 13.76 9.62 -3.60
CA PHE A 178 13.45 8.72 -4.70
C PHE A 178 12.43 7.65 -4.26
N VAL A 179 12.71 6.92 -3.17
CA VAL A 179 11.82 5.88 -2.64
C VAL A 179 10.44 6.46 -2.33
N ALA A 180 10.36 7.52 -1.55
CA ALA A 180 9.10 8.10 -1.13
C ALA A 180 8.26 8.63 -2.31
N ARG A 181 8.90 9.24 -3.31
CA ARG A 181 8.22 9.69 -4.54
C ARG A 181 7.75 8.51 -5.39
N ALA A 182 8.54 7.45 -5.51
CA ALA A 182 8.18 6.26 -6.27
C ALA A 182 6.93 5.61 -5.68
N ILE A 183 6.93 5.38 -4.36
CA ILE A 183 5.80 4.77 -3.63
C ILE A 183 4.52 5.58 -3.80
N GLN A 184 4.58 6.91 -3.59
CA GLN A 184 3.40 7.76 -3.76
C GLN A 184 2.92 7.79 -5.22
N ARG A 185 3.82 7.77 -6.20
CA ARG A 185 3.42 7.71 -7.61
C ARG A 185 2.75 6.36 -7.94
N TYR A 186 3.26 5.26 -7.42
CA TYR A 186 2.62 3.96 -7.61
C TYR A 186 1.26 3.89 -6.91
N GLU A 187 1.11 4.50 -5.74
CA GLU A 187 -0.21 4.61 -5.09
C GLU A 187 -1.19 5.45 -5.93
N LEU A 188 -0.75 6.56 -6.53
CA LEU A 188 -1.57 7.35 -7.44
C LEU A 188 -2.07 6.51 -8.62
N GLU A 189 -1.17 5.77 -9.27
CA GLU A 189 -1.51 4.91 -10.41
C GLU A 189 -2.42 3.75 -9.98
N PHE A 190 -2.24 3.19 -8.79
CA PHE A 190 -3.16 2.22 -8.21
C PHE A 190 -4.58 2.77 -8.12
N TRP A 191 -4.77 3.93 -7.47
CA TRP A 191 -6.10 4.50 -7.30
C TRP A 191 -6.76 4.88 -8.63
N ARG A 192 -5.96 5.34 -9.62
CA ARG A 192 -6.43 5.61 -10.98
C ARG A 192 -6.87 4.34 -11.70
N ALA A 193 -6.04 3.29 -11.66
CA ALA A 193 -6.31 2.01 -12.31
C ALA A 193 -7.61 1.39 -11.76
N VAL A 194 -7.74 1.31 -10.44
CA VAL A 194 -8.95 0.70 -9.84
C VAL A 194 -10.19 1.56 -10.05
N SER A 195 -10.06 2.89 -10.11
CA SER A 195 -11.19 3.80 -10.34
C SER A 195 -11.62 3.93 -11.80
N GLY A 196 -10.99 3.16 -12.71
CA GLY A 196 -11.27 3.25 -14.15
C GLY A 196 -10.85 4.60 -14.73
N GLY A 197 -9.58 4.96 -14.55
CA GLY A 197 -8.94 6.17 -15.10
C GLY A 197 -9.41 6.49 -16.53
N PRO A 198 -9.45 7.78 -16.94
CA PRO A 198 -10.19 8.26 -18.11
C PRO A 198 -10.03 7.30 -19.29
N GLY A 199 -11.14 6.61 -19.62
CA GLY A 199 -11.11 5.34 -20.32
C GLY A 199 -10.25 5.33 -21.57
N GLU A 200 -9.25 4.46 -21.58
CA GLU A 200 -8.97 3.72 -22.79
C GLU A 200 -10.08 2.68 -22.91
N GLY A 201 -11.04 2.95 -23.79
CA GLY A 201 -12.02 1.95 -24.19
C GLY A 201 -11.33 0.68 -24.69
N PRO A 202 -12.07 -0.44 -24.81
CA PRO A 202 -11.49 -1.68 -25.29
C PRO A 202 -10.75 -1.43 -26.62
N PRO A 203 -9.53 -1.96 -26.81
CA PRO A 203 -8.88 -1.92 -28.12
C PRO A 203 -9.87 -2.50 -29.14
N GLY A 204 -10.12 -1.74 -30.19
CA GLY A 204 -11.19 -1.97 -31.15
C GLY A 204 -11.31 -3.42 -31.60
N ALA A 205 -12.57 -3.81 -31.80
CA ALA A 205 -12.99 -5.04 -32.46
C ALA A 205 -12.35 -5.23 -33.85
#